data_AF-A0AAI9C8W0-F1
#
_entry.id   AF-A0AAI9C8W0-F1
#
_cell.length_a   1.000
_cell.length_b   1.000
_cell.length_c   1.000
_cell.angle_alpha   90.00
_cell.angle_beta   90.00
_cell.angle_gamma   90.00
#
_symmetry.space_group_name_H-M   'P 1'
#
loop_
_entity.id
_entity.type
_entity.pdbx_description
1 polymer ?
#
loop_
_entity_poly.entity_id
_entity_poly.type
_entity_poly.pdbx_seq_one_letter_code
_entity_poly.pdbx_strand_id
1 'polypeptide(L)'
;MSTENRFAHAFDPTTRAYMGPVRLQPSPDGVWHLPDGTVEVAPAQAAGPCQALRLADDGSRWERVPDFRNRMLWDTATAMPVPNRLALGEPLPSGVTLAEPFRLDGTTPHCNAWDAVRGDWTLQPDYSGRAIWNKADGGFAAPLQRGHPLPDTVTDHAPPMERSGPIAYDDDAGAWVETAGSNPTAAQPS
;
A
#
# COMPACT_ATOMS: atom_id res chain seq x y z
N MET A 1 -15.39 35.97 -43.60
CA MET A 1 -14.88 35.74 -42.25
C MET A 1 -14.12 34.43 -42.28
N SER A 2 -12.82 34.44 -41.96
CA SER A 2 -12.00 33.23 -42.04
C SER A 2 -12.50 32.18 -41.03
N THR A 3 -12.89 31.02 -41.53
CA THR A 3 -13.36 29.84 -40.77
C THR A 3 -12.19 29.00 -40.22
N GLU A 4 -11.06 29.64 -39.94
CA GLU A 4 -9.84 28.96 -39.52
C GLU A 4 -9.91 28.66 -38.02
N ASN A 5 -9.80 27.38 -37.67
CA ASN A 5 -9.79 26.95 -36.27
C ASN A 5 -8.38 27.10 -35.72
N ARG A 6 -8.11 28.22 -35.04
CA ARG A 6 -6.87 28.45 -34.30
C ARG A 6 -7.07 28.10 -32.83
N PHE A 7 -6.08 27.44 -32.24
CA PHE A 7 -6.08 27.08 -30.83
C PHE A 7 -4.85 27.67 -30.14
N ALA A 8 -5.04 28.05 -28.90
CA ALA A 8 -3.98 28.20 -27.91
C ALA A 8 -4.10 27.08 -26.87
N HIS A 9 -3.17 27.05 -25.93
CA HIS A 9 -3.07 26.04 -24.89
C HIS A 9 -2.96 26.72 -23.54
N ALA A 10 -3.98 26.54 -22.70
CA ALA A 10 -4.07 27.18 -21.40
C ALA A 10 -3.17 26.48 -20.38
N PHE A 11 -2.59 27.28 -19.48
CA PHE A 11 -1.88 26.81 -18.31
C PHE A 11 -2.33 27.55 -17.06
N ASP A 12 -2.25 26.87 -15.91
CA ASP A 12 -2.44 27.49 -14.62
C ASP A 12 -1.24 28.42 -14.33
N PRO A 13 -1.43 29.72 -14.05
CA PRO A 13 -0.32 30.67 -13.93
C PRO A 13 0.60 30.43 -12.73
N THR A 14 0.14 29.69 -11.71
CA THR A 14 0.92 29.43 -10.49
C THR A 14 1.78 28.17 -10.63
N THR A 15 1.18 27.09 -11.12
CA THR A 15 1.78 25.76 -11.22
C THR A 15 2.28 25.43 -12.62
N ARG A 16 1.90 26.24 -13.61
CA ARG A 16 2.14 26.04 -15.05
C ARG A 16 1.53 24.75 -15.59
N ALA A 17 0.58 24.16 -14.87
CA ALA A 17 -0.10 22.93 -15.26
C ALA A 17 -0.94 23.16 -16.51
N TYR A 18 -0.88 22.23 -17.48
CA TYR A 18 -1.71 22.29 -18.67
C TYR A 18 -3.20 22.15 -18.33
N MET A 19 -4.02 23.07 -18.83
CA MET A 19 -5.47 23.13 -18.59
C MET A 19 -6.30 22.72 -19.81
N GLY A 20 -5.66 22.51 -20.96
CA GLY A 20 -6.32 22.10 -22.20
C GLY A 20 -6.20 23.12 -23.33
N PRO A 21 -6.68 22.77 -24.54
CA PRO A 21 -6.71 23.68 -25.66
C PRO A 21 -7.84 24.70 -25.49
N VAL A 22 -7.59 25.93 -25.91
CA VAL A 22 -8.56 27.04 -25.96
C VAL A 22 -8.73 27.45 -27.41
N ARG A 23 -9.97 27.45 -27.90
CA ARG A 23 -10.26 27.93 -29.25
C ARG A 23 -10.17 29.44 -29.27
N LEU A 24 -9.36 29.98 -30.16
CA LEU A 24 -9.25 31.43 -30.35
C LEU A 24 -10.38 31.93 -31.26
N GLN A 25 -10.69 33.20 -31.13
CA GLN A 25 -11.57 33.93 -32.03
C GLN A 25 -10.86 35.19 -32.50
N PRO A 26 -10.96 35.57 -33.78
CA PRO A 26 -10.39 36.81 -34.25
C PRO A 26 -11.21 37.98 -33.69
N SER A 27 -10.54 39.08 -33.35
CA SER A 27 -11.21 40.35 -33.09
C SER A 27 -11.86 40.90 -34.36
N PRO A 28 -12.75 41.91 -34.26
CA PRO A 28 -13.44 42.48 -35.43
C PRO A 28 -12.51 43.03 -36.53
N ASP A 29 -11.28 43.39 -36.18
CA ASP A 29 -10.22 43.85 -37.09
C ASP A 29 -9.43 42.68 -37.73
N GLY A 30 -9.77 41.43 -37.40
CA GLY A 30 -9.14 40.22 -37.93
C GLY A 30 -7.87 39.78 -37.19
N VAL A 31 -7.47 40.49 -36.13
CA VAL A 31 -6.29 40.13 -35.31
C VAL A 31 -6.64 38.96 -34.39
N TRP A 32 -5.68 38.08 -34.14
CA TRP A 32 -5.83 36.97 -33.21
C TRP A 32 -5.06 37.27 -31.94
N HIS A 33 -5.79 37.63 -30.89
CA HIS A 33 -5.20 37.86 -29.58
C HIS A 33 -5.08 36.56 -28.81
N LEU A 34 -3.96 36.42 -28.10
CA LEU A 34 -3.71 35.31 -27.20
C LEU A 34 -4.24 35.70 -25.80
N PRO A 35 -5.22 34.98 -25.23
CA PRO A 35 -5.68 35.24 -23.87
C PRO A 35 -4.55 35.05 -22.85
N ASP A 36 -4.65 35.77 -21.73
CA ASP A 36 -3.74 35.59 -20.60
C ASP A 36 -3.71 34.12 -20.14
N GLY A 37 -2.54 33.64 -19.73
CA GLY A 37 -2.37 32.26 -19.27
C GLY A 37 -2.50 31.23 -20.41
N THR A 38 -2.25 31.63 -21.66
CA THR A 38 -2.22 30.70 -22.79
C THR A 38 -0.93 30.84 -23.60
N VAL A 39 -0.54 29.78 -24.30
CA VAL A 39 0.57 29.75 -25.26
C VAL A 39 0.12 29.10 -26.57
N GLU A 40 0.75 29.46 -27.68
CA GLU A 40 0.47 28.82 -28.97
C GLU A 40 1.13 27.44 -29.09
N VAL A 41 2.19 27.18 -28.32
CA VAL A 41 2.90 25.91 -28.42
C VAL A 41 2.00 24.77 -27.93
N ALA A 42 1.76 23.79 -28.80
CA ALA A 42 0.98 22.62 -28.45
C ALA A 42 1.81 21.59 -27.69
N PRO A 43 1.22 20.80 -26.77
CA PRO A 43 1.89 19.65 -26.21
C PRO A 43 2.27 18.65 -27.31
N ALA A 44 3.56 18.31 -27.39
CA ALA A 44 4.04 17.31 -28.36
C ALA A 44 3.56 15.88 -28.04
N GLN A 45 3.04 15.67 -26.83
CA GLN A 45 2.69 14.36 -26.29
C GLN A 45 1.68 14.50 -25.15
N ALA A 46 0.85 13.49 -24.97
CA ALA A 46 -0.08 13.41 -23.84
C ALA A 46 0.68 13.10 -22.53
N ALA A 47 0.04 13.45 -21.41
CA ALA A 47 0.47 12.98 -20.09
C ALA A 47 0.14 11.49 -19.94
N GLY A 48 1.07 10.73 -19.34
CA GLY A 48 0.83 9.33 -18.97
C GLY A 48 0.15 9.19 -17.59
N PRO A 49 -0.02 7.95 -17.11
CA PRO A 49 -0.52 7.69 -15.76
C PRO A 49 0.35 8.36 -14.69
N CYS A 50 -0.29 9.00 -13.71
CA CYS A 50 0.39 9.76 -12.64
C CYS A 50 1.40 10.80 -13.15
N GLN A 51 1.10 11.40 -14.30
CA GLN A 51 1.85 12.49 -14.88
C GLN A 51 0.90 13.60 -15.30
N ALA A 52 1.44 14.81 -15.39
CA ALA A 52 0.78 15.92 -16.04
C ALA A 52 1.78 16.64 -16.95
N LEU A 53 1.25 17.54 -17.76
CA LEU A 53 2.04 18.46 -18.56
C LEU A 53 2.20 19.77 -17.80
N ARG A 54 3.43 20.27 -17.74
CA ARG A 54 3.78 21.57 -17.17
C ARG A 54 4.49 22.40 -18.22
N LEU A 55 4.10 23.65 -18.40
CA LEU A 55 4.78 24.55 -19.33
C LEU A 55 6.17 24.88 -18.76
N ALA A 56 7.23 24.69 -19.55
CA ALA A 56 8.59 25.08 -19.18
C ALA A 56 8.66 26.57 -18.85
N ASP A 57 9.57 27.00 -17.98
CA ASP A 57 9.59 28.38 -17.45
C ASP A 57 9.68 29.45 -18.55
N ASP A 58 10.41 29.16 -19.63
CA ASP A 58 10.55 30.03 -20.80
C ASP A 58 9.31 30.04 -21.74
N GLY A 59 8.31 29.21 -21.47
CA GLY A 59 7.09 29.10 -22.28
C GLY A 59 7.27 28.36 -23.60
N SER A 60 8.44 27.79 -23.87
CA SER A 60 8.78 27.24 -25.19
C SER A 60 8.24 25.83 -25.45
N ARG A 61 7.92 25.08 -24.39
CA ARG A 61 7.53 23.66 -24.50
C ARG A 61 6.77 23.15 -23.29
N TRP A 62 6.09 22.03 -23.47
CA TRP A 62 5.45 21.27 -22.40
C TRP A 62 6.32 20.11 -21.93
N GLU A 63 6.47 19.98 -20.62
CA GLU A 63 7.26 18.96 -19.96
C GLU A 63 6.34 17.97 -19.26
N ARG A 64 6.62 16.67 -19.38
CA ARG A 64 5.99 15.67 -18.50
C ARG A 64 6.63 15.77 -17.13
N VAL A 65 5.79 15.93 -16.13
CA VAL A 65 6.22 15.93 -14.74
C VAL A 65 5.36 14.94 -13.96
N PRO A 66 5.89 14.36 -12.86
CA PRO A 66 5.07 13.55 -11.97
C PRO A 66 3.85 14.33 -11.48
N ASP A 67 2.70 13.67 -11.44
CA ASP A 67 1.50 14.24 -10.84
C ASP A 67 0.80 13.18 -10.00
N PHE A 68 1.13 13.21 -8.72
CA PHE A 68 0.52 12.34 -7.72
C PHE A 68 -0.58 13.05 -6.95
N ARG A 69 -0.96 14.27 -7.32
CA ARG A 69 -2.06 14.99 -6.66
C ARG A 69 -3.34 14.15 -6.76
N ASN A 70 -4.14 14.15 -5.70
CA ASN A 70 -5.37 13.36 -5.57
C ASN A 70 -5.18 11.83 -5.62
N ARG A 71 -3.94 11.32 -5.49
CA ARG A 71 -3.69 9.89 -5.32
C ARG A 71 -3.66 9.53 -3.85
N MET A 72 -4.18 8.35 -3.50
CA MET A 72 -3.93 7.77 -2.18
C MET A 72 -2.48 7.31 -2.11
N LEU A 73 -1.83 7.64 -1.01
CA LEU A 73 -0.46 7.25 -0.71
C LEU A 73 -0.47 6.29 0.48
N TRP A 74 0.44 5.32 0.47
CA TRP A 74 0.57 4.32 1.51
C TRP A 74 1.99 4.30 2.04
N ASP A 75 2.14 4.29 3.36
CA ASP A 75 3.43 4.13 4.03
C ASP A 75 3.88 2.66 3.90
N THR A 76 5.06 2.43 3.32
CA THR A 76 5.54 1.08 3.03
C THR A 76 5.96 0.29 4.29
N ALA A 77 6.19 0.97 5.41
CA ALA A 77 6.59 0.32 6.67
C ALA A 77 5.37 -0.14 7.48
N THR A 78 4.25 0.58 7.39
CA THR A 78 3.07 0.38 8.24
C THR A 78 1.82 -0.07 7.48
N ALA A 79 1.84 0.01 6.15
CA ALA A 79 0.68 -0.22 5.28
C ALA A 79 -0.52 0.69 5.60
N MET A 80 -0.26 1.85 6.22
CA MET A 80 -1.30 2.83 6.56
C MET A 80 -1.37 3.93 5.49
N PRO A 81 -2.57 4.50 5.26
CA PRO A 81 -2.71 5.62 4.33
C PRO A 81 -2.00 6.85 4.89
N VAL A 82 -1.28 7.57 4.04
CA VAL A 82 -0.61 8.83 4.40
C VAL A 82 -1.25 10.03 3.69
N PRO A 83 -1.37 11.19 4.37
CA PRO A 83 -1.87 12.40 3.74
C PRO A 83 -1.00 12.81 2.54
N ASN A 84 -1.62 12.94 1.37
CA ASN A 84 -0.92 13.40 0.18
C ASN A 84 -0.86 14.93 0.14
N ARG A 85 0.35 15.47 0.16
CA ARG A 85 0.63 16.91 0.09
C ARG A 85 1.54 17.27 -1.09
N LEU A 86 1.73 16.34 -2.02
CA LEU A 86 2.66 16.53 -3.12
C LEU A 86 2.14 17.60 -4.09
N ALA A 87 3.00 18.54 -4.43
CA ALA A 87 2.75 19.51 -5.48
C ALA A 87 3.00 18.90 -6.88
N LEU A 88 2.60 19.63 -7.91
CA LEU A 88 2.84 19.22 -9.30
C LEU A 88 4.35 19.11 -9.57
N GLY A 89 4.77 17.95 -10.05
CA GLY A 89 6.16 17.65 -10.38
C GLY A 89 7.00 17.14 -9.22
N GLU A 90 6.45 17.05 -8.00
CA GLU A 90 7.18 16.43 -6.88
C GLU A 90 7.22 14.91 -7.02
N PRO A 91 8.38 14.28 -6.78
CA PRO A 91 8.49 12.82 -6.77
C PRO A 91 7.80 12.22 -5.54
N LEU A 92 7.50 10.91 -5.59
CA LEU A 92 7.07 10.19 -4.39
C LEU A 92 8.19 10.22 -3.32
N PRO A 93 7.86 10.50 -2.05
CA PRO A 93 8.81 10.40 -0.96
C PRO A 93 9.32 8.96 -0.78
N SER A 94 10.52 8.83 -0.22
CA SER A 94 11.02 7.52 0.21
C SER A 94 10.08 6.90 1.25
N GLY A 95 9.86 5.59 1.16
CA GLY A 95 8.98 4.85 2.08
C GLY A 95 7.48 5.04 1.80
N VAL A 96 7.12 5.58 0.63
CA VAL A 96 5.73 5.77 0.22
C VAL A 96 5.48 5.12 -1.14
N THR A 97 4.29 4.51 -1.28
CA THR A 97 3.86 3.87 -2.52
C THR A 97 2.43 4.28 -2.91
N LEU A 98 2.10 4.10 -4.19
CA LEU A 98 0.74 4.19 -4.72
C LEU A 98 0.00 2.85 -4.67
N ALA A 99 0.72 1.75 -4.44
CA ALA A 99 0.15 0.42 -4.35
C ALA A 99 -0.67 0.30 -3.06
N GLU A 100 -1.96 -0.03 -3.19
CA GLU A 100 -2.83 -0.31 -2.04
C GLU A 100 -2.39 -1.63 -1.39
N PRO A 101 -2.22 -1.68 -0.06
CA PRO A 101 -1.93 -2.92 0.64
C PRO A 101 -3.10 -3.91 0.55
N PHE A 102 -2.82 -5.19 0.78
CA PHE A 102 -3.87 -6.19 0.86
C PHE A 102 -4.83 -5.86 2.01
N ARG A 103 -6.13 -6.00 1.74
CA ARG A 103 -7.14 -5.93 2.80
C ARG A 103 -7.10 -7.19 3.63
N LEU A 104 -6.86 -7.03 4.92
CA LEU A 104 -6.84 -8.12 5.88
C LEU A 104 -8.22 -8.26 6.51
N ASP A 105 -8.68 -9.50 6.71
CA ASP A 105 -9.95 -9.82 7.36
C ASP A 105 -9.89 -9.68 8.90
N GLY A 106 -8.69 -9.58 9.45
CA GLY A 106 -8.43 -9.53 10.89
C GLY A 106 -8.54 -10.87 11.60
N THR A 107 -8.95 -11.93 10.92
CA THR A 107 -9.09 -13.29 11.49
C THR A 107 -7.87 -14.15 11.17
N THR A 108 -7.27 -13.95 10.00
CA THR A 108 -6.06 -14.68 9.59
C THR A 108 -4.81 -13.96 10.13
N PRO A 109 -3.83 -14.66 10.74
CA PRO A 109 -2.62 -14.05 11.30
C PRO A 109 -1.64 -13.65 10.19
N HIS A 110 -1.97 -12.60 9.44
CA HIS A 110 -1.11 -12.01 8.43
C HIS A 110 -0.96 -10.51 8.60
N CYS A 111 0.17 -9.98 8.13
CA CYS A 111 0.40 -8.57 7.94
C CYS A 111 0.87 -8.28 6.50
N ASN A 112 0.68 -7.04 6.07
CA ASN A 112 1.31 -6.53 4.86
C ASN A 112 2.79 -6.23 5.10
N ALA A 113 3.65 -6.65 4.18
CA ALA A 113 5.07 -6.33 4.15
C ALA A 113 5.45 -5.85 2.74
N TRP A 114 6.15 -4.72 2.66
CA TRP A 114 6.59 -4.15 1.40
C TRP A 114 7.84 -4.86 0.86
N ASP A 115 7.75 -5.42 -0.34
CA ASP A 115 8.91 -5.94 -1.07
C ASP A 115 9.49 -4.82 -1.95
N ALA A 116 10.53 -4.16 -1.45
CA ALA A 116 11.15 -3.04 -2.16
C ALA A 116 11.83 -3.44 -3.48
N VAL A 117 12.17 -4.72 -3.67
CA VAL A 117 12.78 -5.22 -4.91
C VAL A 117 11.70 -5.41 -5.98
N ARG A 118 10.54 -5.96 -5.60
CA ARG A 118 9.40 -6.13 -6.52
C ARG A 118 8.60 -4.86 -6.71
N GLY A 119 8.65 -3.94 -5.74
CA GLY A 119 7.81 -2.75 -5.71
C GLY A 119 6.34 -3.09 -5.49
N ASP A 120 6.05 -4.08 -4.65
CA ASP A 120 4.69 -4.51 -4.34
C ASP A 120 4.55 -5.02 -2.90
N TRP A 121 3.31 -5.15 -2.45
CA TRP A 121 2.97 -5.73 -1.15
C TRP A 121 3.08 -7.27 -1.20
N THR A 122 3.47 -7.84 -0.08
CA THR A 122 3.44 -9.28 0.18
C THR A 122 2.75 -9.56 1.50
N LEU A 123 2.10 -10.71 1.63
CA LEU A 123 1.55 -11.17 2.91
C LEU A 123 2.60 -11.97 3.66
N GLN A 124 2.77 -11.64 4.93
CA GLN A 124 3.67 -12.32 5.84
C GLN A 124 2.88 -12.78 7.07
N PRO A 125 3.22 -13.92 7.70
CA PRO A 125 2.58 -14.33 8.94
C PRO A 125 2.79 -13.30 10.05
N ASP A 126 1.76 -13.01 10.83
CA ASP A 126 1.84 -12.11 11.98
C ASP A 126 1.09 -12.68 13.20
N TYR A 127 1.86 -13.31 14.08
CA TYR A 127 1.42 -13.77 15.38
C TYR A 127 1.88 -12.85 16.52
N SER A 128 2.47 -11.68 16.21
CA SER A 128 3.12 -10.82 17.22
C SER A 128 2.15 -10.21 18.24
N GLY A 129 0.87 -10.08 17.86
CA GLY A 129 -0.21 -9.65 18.75
C GLY A 129 -1.03 -10.80 19.35
N ARG A 130 -0.64 -12.06 19.12
CA ARG A 130 -1.39 -13.24 19.57
C ARG A 130 -0.68 -13.93 20.72
N ALA A 131 -1.46 -14.48 21.65
CA ALA A 131 -0.94 -15.45 22.59
C ALA A 131 -0.62 -16.75 21.83
N ILE A 132 0.47 -17.40 22.22
CA ILE A 132 0.96 -18.63 21.62
C ILE A 132 1.23 -19.61 22.76
N TRP A 133 0.93 -20.90 22.54
CA TRP A 133 1.03 -21.95 23.54
C TRP A 133 1.92 -23.10 23.05
N ASN A 134 2.74 -23.65 23.95
CA ASN A 134 3.53 -24.85 23.68
C ASN A 134 2.59 -26.05 23.55
N LYS A 135 2.64 -26.75 22.41
CA LYS A 135 1.77 -27.90 22.14
C LYS A 135 1.97 -29.05 23.14
N ALA A 136 3.17 -29.15 23.73
CA ALA A 136 3.50 -30.25 24.63
C ALA A 136 2.79 -30.19 26.00
N ASP A 137 2.40 -29.01 26.48
CA ASP A 137 1.90 -28.85 27.86
C ASP A 137 0.84 -27.73 28.05
N GLY A 138 0.55 -26.94 27.02
CA GLY A 138 -0.38 -25.81 27.09
C GLY A 138 0.19 -24.57 27.81
N GLY A 139 1.47 -24.54 28.16
CA GLY A 139 2.13 -23.35 28.71
C GLY A 139 2.29 -22.25 27.66
N PHE A 140 2.40 -20.99 28.08
CA PHE A 140 2.69 -19.88 27.16
C PHE A 140 4.06 -20.05 26.50
N ALA A 141 4.11 -19.83 25.20
CA ALA A 141 5.35 -19.74 24.42
C ALA A 141 5.84 -18.29 24.34
N ALA A 142 7.09 -18.12 23.89
CA ALA A 142 7.63 -16.80 23.63
C ALA A 142 6.88 -16.11 22.48
N PRO A 143 6.68 -14.78 22.54
CA PRO A 143 6.08 -14.03 21.44
C PRO A 143 6.89 -14.13 20.15
N LEU A 144 6.21 -14.26 19.02
CA LEU A 144 6.85 -14.25 17.70
C LEU A 144 6.95 -12.83 17.15
N GLN A 145 8.02 -12.57 16.40
CA GLN A 145 8.12 -11.35 15.61
C GLN A 145 7.30 -11.47 14.33
N ARG A 146 6.89 -10.33 13.76
CA ARG A 146 6.22 -10.31 12.45
C ARG A 146 7.06 -11.00 11.38
N GLY A 147 6.40 -11.64 10.44
CA GLY A 147 7.00 -12.39 9.34
C GLY A 147 7.56 -13.75 9.70
N HIS A 148 7.55 -14.14 10.98
CA HIS A 148 7.95 -15.49 11.37
C HIS A 148 6.75 -16.44 11.32
N PRO A 149 6.87 -17.58 10.62
CA PRO A 149 5.82 -18.60 10.66
C PRO A 149 5.69 -19.17 12.08
N LEU A 150 4.52 -19.73 12.39
CA LEU A 150 4.29 -20.44 13.63
C LEU A 150 5.16 -21.72 13.66
N PRO A 151 6.08 -21.89 14.63
CA PRO A 151 6.86 -23.12 14.74
C PRO A 151 5.98 -24.33 15.01
N ASP A 152 6.38 -25.51 14.52
CA ASP A 152 5.60 -26.75 14.66
C ASP A 152 5.36 -27.17 16.12
N THR A 153 6.16 -26.69 17.07
CA THR A 153 6.07 -27.01 18.50
C THR A 153 5.05 -26.16 19.26
N VAL A 154 4.43 -25.17 18.60
CA VAL A 154 3.52 -24.21 19.24
C VAL A 154 2.24 -24.01 18.44
N THR A 155 1.18 -23.57 19.11
CA THR A 155 -0.13 -23.31 18.50
C THR A 155 -0.66 -21.94 18.94
N ASP A 156 -1.50 -21.30 18.12
CA ASP A 156 -2.28 -20.11 18.50
C ASP A 156 -3.72 -20.46 18.95
N HIS A 157 -3.96 -21.75 19.23
CA HIS A 157 -5.18 -22.24 19.86
C HIS A 157 -5.00 -22.31 21.38
N ALA A 158 -5.81 -21.55 22.11
CA ALA A 158 -5.75 -21.55 23.57
C ALA A 158 -6.10 -22.95 24.15
N PRO A 159 -5.37 -23.42 25.17
CA PRO A 159 -5.71 -24.64 25.88
C PRO A 159 -7.03 -24.49 26.67
N PRO A 160 -7.72 -25.59 26.97
CA PRO A 160 -8.88 -25.58 27.85
C PRO A 160 -8.55 -24.96 29.21
N MET A 161 -9.41 -24.04 29.70
CA MET A 161 -9.22 -23.38 30.99
C MET A 161 -9.36 -24.36 32.17
N GLU A 162 -10.32 -25.27 32.07
CA GLU A 162 -10.56 -26.33 33.05
C GLU A 162 -9.93 -27.61 32.51
N ARG A 163 -8.97 -28.17 33.25
CA ARG A 163 -8.27 -29.41 32.88
C ARG A 163 -8.16 -30.33 34.08
N SER A 164 -8.43 -31.61 33.87
CA SER A 164 -8.38 -32.65 34.91
C SER A 164 -7.01 -33.34 34.97
N GLY A 165 -6.14 -33.09 33.99
CA GLY A 165 -4.80 -33.67 33.89
C GLY A 165 -3.90 -32.95 32.88
N PRO A 166 -2.71 -33.51 32.60
CA PRO A 166 -1.81 -32.98 31.58
C PRO A 166 -2.44 -33.09 30.19
N ILE A 167 -2.17 -32.11 29.33
CA ILE A 167 -2.72 -32.00 27.98
C ILE A 167 -1.60 -31.85 26.95
N ALA A 168 -1.87 -32.27 25.72
CA ALA A 168 -1.05 -31.97 24.55
C ALA A 168 -1.95 -31.55 23.39
N TYR A 169 -1.43 -30.78 22.44
CA TYR A 169 -2.13 -30.42 21.23
C TYR A 169 -1.95 -31.52 20.18
N ASP A 170 -3.06 -32.03 19.65
CA ASP A 170 -3.11 -32.97 18.55
C ASP A 170 -3.35 -32.18 17.25
N ASP A 171 -2.34 -32.15 16.37
CA ASP A 171 -2.40 -31.43 15.09
C ASP A 171 -3.36 -32.09 14.08
N ASP A 172 -3.53 -33.42 14.13
CA ASP A 172 -4.45 -34.13 13.24
C ASP A 172 -5.91 -33.84 13.62
N ALA A 173 -6.18 -33.74 14.92
CA ALA A 173 -7.49 -33.35 15.44
C ALA A 173 -7.70 -31.82 15.45
N GLY A 174 -6.63 -31.02 15.36
CA GLY A 174 -6.66 -29.58 15.55
C GLY A 174 -7.14 -29.16 16.95
N ALA A 175 -6.88 -29.99 17.97
CA ALA A 175 -7.48 -29.84 19.30
C ALA A 175 -6.54 -30.26 20.44
N TRP A 176 -6.79 -29.74 21.63
CA TRP A 176 -6.11 -30.17 22.85
C TRP A 176 -6.72 -31.48 23.36
N VAL A 177 -5.86 -32.45 23.69
CA VAL A 177 -6.24 -33.78 24.21
C VAL A 177 -5.56 -34.03 25.55
N GLU A 178 -6.25 -34.72 26.46
CA GLU A 178 -5.66 -35.17 27.72
C GLU A 178 -4.66 -36.30 27.45
N THR A 179 -3.44 -36.15 27.97
CA THR A 179 -2.43 -37.21 27.90
C THR A 179 -2.60 -38.15 29.09
N ALA A 180 -2.64 -39.46 28.85
CA ALA A 180 -2.67 -40.44 29.93
C ALA A 180 -1.40 -40.28 30.78
N GLY A 181 -1.57 -39.94 32.06
CA GLY A 181 -0.46 -39.88 33.00
C GLY A 181 0.26 -41.22 33.03
N SER A 182 1.55 -41.24 32.67
CA SER A 182 2.40 -42.40 32.89
C SER A 182 2.45 -42.63 34.40
N ASN A 183 1.67 -43.59 34.90
CA ASN A 183 1.75 -44.03 36.29
C ASN A 183 2.83 -45.12 36.33
N PRO A 184 4.05 -44.89 36.85
CA PRO A 184 5.00 -45.97 37.05
C PRO A 184 4.57 -46.70 38.32
N THR A 185 3.55 -47.54 38.23
CA THR A 185 3.24 -48.45 39.33
C THR A 185 4.34 -49.49 39.38
N ALA A 186 5.20 -49.33 40.39
CA ALA A 186 6.28 -50.22 40.78
C ALA A 186 5.80 -51.68 40.77
N ALA A 187 6.46 -52.52 39.96
CA ALA A 187 6.42 -53.95 40.14
C ALA A 187 7.56 -54.37 41.06
N GLN A 188 7.25 -54.63 42.33
CA GLN A 188 7.99 -55.59 43.14
C GLN A 188 7.06 -56.74 43.48
N PRO A 189 7.34 -57.96 43.00
CA PRO A 189 6.91 -59.17 43.68
C PRO A 189 8.06 -59.74 44.52
N SER A 190 7.65 -60.25 45.68
CA SER A 190 8.42 -60.84 46.78
C SER A 190 9.24 -62.08 46.43
#